data_AF-A0A7V4T6M4-F1
#
_entry.id   AF-A0A7V4T6M4-F1
#
_cell.length_a   1.000
_cell.length_b   1.000
_cell.length_c   1.000
_cell.angle_alpha   90.00
_cell.angle_beta   90.00
_cell.angle_gamma   90.00
#
_symmetry.space_group_name_H-M   'P 1'
#
loop_
_entity.id
_entity.type
_entity.pdbx_description
1 polymer ?
#
loop_
_entity_poly.entity_id
_entity_poly.type
_entity_poly.pdbx_seq_one_letter_code
_entity_poly.pdbx_strand_id
1 'polypeptide(L)'
;MGDYKVNKTIEQINKKIADGEAVVVTAEEIIGIVKKEGVVEAARKIDVVTTGTFAPMCSSGVFINIGQFKPVIRTTQTWLNNVQAYSGIAAVDCYLGATQTCEDDPLNKRHPGEFNYGGGHVIQDLVAGKKIHIRAQSYGTDCYPNRKIEKIVTLKDLPNAILCNPRNAYQNYNCAINRSDKIKYTYMGTLKSDVGNANYSTSGELS
;
A
#
# COMPACT_ATOMS: atom_id res chain seq x y z
N MET A 1 20.40 -13.80 23.18
CA MET A 1 20.90 -13.92 21.79
C MET A 1 20.98 -15.40 21.48
N GLY A 2 20.57 -15.84 20.29
CA GLY A 2 20.69 -17.25 19.91
C GLY A 2 22.16 -17.65 19.74
N ASP A 3 22.45 -18.95 19.76
CA ASP A 3 23.79 -19.50 19.54
C ASP A 3 24.19 -19.43 18.05
N TYR A 4 24.29 -18.22 17.52
CA TYR A 4 24.78 -17.98 16.16
C TYR A 4 26.27 -17.59 16.18
N LYS A 5 27.04 -18.00 15.17
CA LYS A 5 28.47 -17.64 15.02
C LYS A 5 28.70 -16.12 14.84
N VAL A 6 27.66 -15.39 14.44
CA VAL A 6 27.63 -13.93 14.32
C VAL A 6 26.34 -13.45 14.97
N ASN A 7 26.44 -12.48 15.88
CA ASN A 7 25.28 -11.83 16.49
C ASN A 7 25.41 -10.32 16.34
N LYS A 8 24.35 -9.67 15.84
CA LYS A 8 24.22 -8.21 15.76
C LYS A 8 22.92 -7.82 16.45
N THR A 9 22.92 -6.75 17.23
CA THR A 9 21.69 -6.22 17.83
C THR A 9 21.05 -5.18 16.92
N ILE A 10 19.75 -4.95 17.09
CA ILE A 10 19.03 -3.91 16.34
C ILE A 10 19.63 -2.53 16.64
N GLU A 11 20.01 -2.27 17.89
CA GLU A 11 20.66 -1.01 18.30
C GLU A 11 21.99 -0.78 17.58
N GLN A 12 22.81 -1.82 17.42
CA GLN A 12 24.07 -1.75 16.69
C GLN A 12 23.86 -1.44 15.20
N ILE A 13 22.88 -2.10 14.58
CA ILE A 13 22.53 -1.88 13.17
C ILE A 13 21.98 -0.45 12.99
N ASN A 14 21.07 -0.01 13.85
CA ASN A 14 20.51 1.34 13.81
C ASN A 14 21.59 2.43 13.97
N LYS A 15 22.58 2.20 14.84
CA LYS A 15 23.72 3.11 14.98
C LYS A 15 24.51 3.22 13.68
N LYS A 16 24.87 2.10 13.05
CA LYS A 16 25.56 2.10 11.76
C LYS A 16 24.75 2.78 10.65
N ILE A 17 23.43 2.62 10.63
CA ILE A 17 22.55 3.31 9.68
C ILE A 17 22.63 4.83 9.90
N ALA A 18 22.54 5.28 11.15
CA ALA A 18 22.62 6.70 11.50
C ALA A 18 24.00 7.30 11.18
N ASP A 19 25.07 6.51 11.36
CA ASP A 19 26.45 6.92 11.09
C ASP A 19 26.83 6.79 9.58
N GLY A 20 25.95 6.23 8.74
CA GLY A 20 26.20 6.02 7.31
C GLY A 20 27.18 4.88 6.99
N GLU A 21 27.44 4.01 7.95
CA GLU A 21 28.41 2.91 7.89
C GLU A 21 27.78 1.54 7.62
N ALA A 22 26.43 1.47 7.61
CA ALA A 22 25.73 0.21 7.41
C ALA A 22 25.97 -0.36 6.01
N VAL A 23 26.40 -1.63 5.95
CA VAL A 23 26.48 -2.37 4.69
C VAL A 23 25.09 -2.91 4.36
N VAL A 24 24.45 -2.30 3.36
CA VAL A 24 23.11 -2.66 2.88
C VAL A 24 23.23 -3.34 1.52
N VAL A 25 22.60 -4.51 1.37
CA VAL A 25 22.53 -5.24 0.10
C VAL A 25 21.09 -5.63 -0.21
N THR A 26 20.80 -6.01 -1.44
CA THR A 26 19.53 -6.59 -1.85
C THR A 26 19.49 -8.11 -1.65
N ALA A 27 18.28 -8.68 -1.64
CA ALA A 27 18.06 -10.12 -1.60
C ALA A 27 18.62 -10.86 -2.82
N GLU A 28 18.84 -10.17 -3.95
CA GLU A 28 19.51 -10.73 -5.12
C GLU A 28 21.05 -10.77 -4.93
N GLU A 29 21.62 -9.67 -4.42
CA GLU A 29 23.08 -9.55 -4.22
C GLU A 29 23.62 -10.50 -3.15
N ILE A 30 22.86 -10.72 -2.06
CA ILE A 30 23.28 -11.60 -0.96
C ILE A 30 23.57 -13.02 -1.43
N ILE A 31 22.85 -13.52 -2.44
CA ILE A 31 23.05 -14.87 -3.00
C ILE A 31 24.47 -15.01 -3.57
N GLY A 32 24.93 -14.00 -4.32
CA GLY A 32 26.27 -13.97 -4.89
C GLY A 32 27.36 -13.87 -3.81
N ILE A 33 27.14 -13.03 -2.80
CA ILE A 33 28.08 -12.83 -1.69
C ILE A 33 28.25 -14.13 -0.88
N VAL A 34 27.15 -14.79 -0.53
CA VAL A 34 27.18 -16.06 0.21
C VAL A 34 27.88 -17.16 -0.60
N LYS A 35 27.65 -17.26 -1.91
CA LYS A 35 28.33 -18.24 -2.77
C LYS A 35 29.85 -18.01 -2.82
N LYS A 36 30.30 -16.76 -2.77
CA LYS A 36 31.72 -16.40 -2.88
C LYS A 36 32.45 -16.47 -1.54
N GLU A 37 31.81 -16.03 -0.45
CA GLU A 37 32.47 -15.76 0.83
C GLU A 37 32.00 -16.68 1.97
N GLY A 38 30.89 -17.38 1.78
CA GLY A 38 30.26 -18.22 2.80
C GLY A 38 29.34 -17.45 3.75
N VAL A 39 28.39 -18.18 4.36
CA VAL A 39 27.29 -17.62 5.17
C VAL A 39 27.80 -16.82 6.38
N VAL A 40 28.86 -17.29 7.05
CA VAL A 40 29.40 -16.65 8.27
C VAL A 40 30.06 -15.31 7.95
N GLU A 41 30.86 -15.24 6.89
CA GLU A 41 31.52 -13.99 6.50
C GLU A 41 30.51 -12.98 5.93
N ALA A 42 29.56 -13.45 5.13
CA ALA A 42 28.46 -12.62 4.64
C ALA A 42 27.69 -11.98 5.82
N ALA A 43 27.31 -12.79 6.82
CA ALA A 43 26.61 -12.29 8.02
C ALA A 43 27.46 -11.31 8.85
N ARG A 44 28.79 -11.47 8.89
CA ARG A 44 29.69 -10.55 9.59
C ARG A 44 29.74 -9.19 8.88
N LYS A 45 29.86 -9.19 7.55
CA LYS A 45 29.99 -7.97 6.73
C LYS A 45 28.69 -7.20 6.58
N ILE A 46 27.58 -7.89 6.35
CA ILE A 46 26.32 -7.29 5.91
C ILE A 46 25.45 -6.96 7.12
N ASP A 47 24.98 -5.72 7.20
CA ASP A 47 24.17 -5.23 8.32
C ASP A 47 22.67 -5.29 8.00
N VAL A 48 22.28 -5.02 6.76
CA VAL A 48 20.88 -5.06 6.31
C VAL A 48 20.77 -5.75 4.97
N VAL A 49 19.85 -6.71 4.84
CA VAL A 49 19.40 -7.24 3.55
C VAL A 49 18.03 -6.63 3.26
N THR A 50 17.92 -5.94 2.14
CA THR A 50 16.68 -5.35 1.66
C THR A 50 16.05 -6.27 0.62
N THR A 51 14.72 -6.38 0.67
CA THR A 51 13.95 -7.00 -0.41
C THR A 51 12.78 -6.10 -0.73
N GLY A 52 12.30 -6.19 -1.96
CA GLY A 52 11.05 -5.58 -2.39
C GLY A 52 10.09 -6.67 -2.83
N THR A 53 8.84 -6.59 -2.40
CA THR A 53 7.75 -7.35 -3.02
C THR A 53 6.78 -6.37 -3.66
N PHE A 54 6.36 -6.68 -4.87
CA PHE A 54 5.23 -6.03 -5.50
C PHE A 54 4.05 -6.99 -5.44
N ALA A 55 3.20 -6.79 -4.44
CA ALA A 55 2.00 -7.59 -4.26
C ALA A 55 0.83 -6.73 -3.81
N PRO A 56 -0.42 -7.08 -4.21
CA PRO A 56 -1.60 -6.48 -3.64
C PRO A 56 -1.71 -6.88 -2.17
N MET A 57 -1.41 -5.92 -1.29
CA MET A 57 -1.37 -6.16 0.15
C MET A 57 -2.68 -5.73 0.82
N CYS A 58 -3.15 -6.55 1.76
CA CYS A 58 -4.39 -6.27 2.48
C CYS A 58 -4.24 -5.05 3.39
N SER A 59 -5.29 -4.23 3.47
CA SER A 59 -5.37 -3.04 4.35
C SER A 59 -4.48 -1.86 3.96
N SER A 60 -3.89 -1.88 2.77
CA SER A 60 -3.19 -0.71 2.25
C SER A 60 -4.16 0.44 2.01
N GLY A 61 -3.76 1.63 2.40
CA GLY A 61 -4.52 2.86 2.16
C GLY A 61 -3.74 4.09 2.58
N VAL A 62 -4.35 5.26 2.46
CA VAL A 62 -3.70 6.53 2.76
C VAL A 62 -4.65 7.41 3.59
N PHE A 63 -4.15 7.96 4.69
CA PHE A 63 -4.78 9.09 5.37
C PHE A 63 -4.37 10.38 4.68
N ILE A 64 -5.34 11.20 4.29
CA ILE A 64 -5.09 12.45 3.58
C ILE A 64 -5.80 13.58 4.31
N ASN A 65 -5.05 14.64 4.60
CA ASN A 65 -5.62 15.95 4.89
C ASN A 65 -5.75 16.71 3.58
N ILE A 66 -6.98 17.03 3.16
CA ILE A 66 -7.20 17.73 1.88
C ILE A 66 -6.98 19.24 1.99
N GLY A 67 -6.66 19.78 3.16
CA GLY A 67 -6.53 21.21 3.40
C GLY A 67 -7.87 21.97 3.43
N GLN A 68 -7.90 23.05 4.20
CA GLN A 68 -9.09 23.88 4.36
C GLN A 68 -9.38 24.75 3.15
N PHE A 69 -10.64 25.20 3.06
CA PHE A 69 -11.12 26.19 2.09
C PHE A 69 -11.52 27.48 2.80
N LYS A 70 -11.72 28.54 2.02
CA LYS A 70 -12.40 29.75 2.49
C LYS A 70 -13.67 29.96 1.67
N PRO A 71 -14.86 29.94 2.29
CA PRO A 71 -15.13 29.60 3.69
C PRO A 71 -14.77 28.14 4.04
N VAL A 72 -14.47 27.88 5.33
CA VAL A 72 -14.02 26.58 5.85
C VAL A 72 -15.10 25.50 5.74
N ILE A 73 -14.67 24.23 5.65
CA ILE A 73 -15.55 23.07 5.49
C ILE A 73 -15.21 21.96 6.48
N ARG A 74 -16.25 21.21 6.88
CA ARG A 74 -16.15 19.90 7.52
C ARG A 74 -16.75 18.84 6.60
N THR A 75 -15.94 17.99 6.00
CA THR A 75 -16.38 17.01 4.99
C THR A 75 -17.06 15.80 5.62
N THR A 76 -18.23 15.45 5.13
CA THR A 76 -18.93 14.18 5.44
C THR A 76 -18.77 13.13 4.35
N GLN A 77 -18.48 13.56 3.11
CA GLN A 77 -18.14 12.67 2.01
C GLN A 77 -17.05 13.34 1.16
N THR A 78 -16.07 12.56 0.73
CA THR A 78 -14.93 13.03 -0.06
C THR A 78 -14.65 12.00 -1.15
N TRP A 79 -14.28 12.47 -2.33
CA TRP A 79 -13.85 11.63 -3.44
C TRP A 79 -12.59 12.20 -4.05
N LEU A 80 -11.71 11.30 -4.50
CA LEU A 80 -10.47 11.57 -5.21
C LEU A 80 -10.55 10.87 -6.56
N ASN A 81 -10.57 11.61 -7.68
CA ASN A 81 -10.82 11.07 -9.02
C ASN A 81 -12.02 10.12 -9.07
N ASN A 82 -13.13 10.53 -8.47
CA ASN A 82 -14.37 9.75 -8.36
C ASN A 82 -14.28 8.45 -7.52
N VAL A 83 -13.17 8.22 -6.82
CA VAL A 83 -13.02 7.15 -5.83
C VAL A 83 -13.34 7.69 -4.44
N GLN A 84 -14.30 7.07 -3.75
CA GLN A 84 -14.75 7.55 -2.44
C GLN A 84 -13.69 7.34 -1.36
N ALA A 85 -13.41 8.37 -0.56
CA ALA A 85 -12.58 8.26 0.64
C ALA A 85 -13.45 8.38 1.89
N TYR A 86 -13.16 7.55 2.89
CA TYR A 86 -13.85 7.55 4.17
C TYR A 86 -13.59 8.87 4.88
N SER A 87 -14.64 9.69 4.99
CA SER A 87 -14.61 10.98 5.70
C SER A 87 -15.04 10.77 7.16
N GLY A 88 -15.24 11.86 7.91
CA GLY A 88 -15.67 11.78 9.31
C GLY A 88 -14.53 11.49 10.30
N ILE A 89 -13.28 11.57 9.85
CA ILE A 89 -12.08 11.42 10.68
C ILE A 89 -11.83 12.73 11.45
N ALA A 90 -11.83 13.84 10.73
CA ALA A 90 -11.83 15.20 11.30
C ALA A 90 -12.48 16.16 10.29
N ALA A 91 -12.11 17.46 10.32
CA ALA A 91 -12.75 18.46 9.47
C ALA A 91 -12.50 18.20 7.97
N VAL A 92 -11.26 17.96 7.57
CA VAL A 92 -10.86 17.77 6.16
C VAL A 92 -9.92 16.57 6.00
N ASP A 93 -10.02 15.61 6.93
CA ASP A 93 -9.24 14.39 6.91
C ASP A 93 -10.10 13.23 6.40
N CYS A 94 -9.50 12.41 5.54
CA CYS A 94 -10.14 11.24 4.96
C CYS A 94 -9.17 10.06 4.83
N TYR A 95 -9.71 8.86 4.74
CA TYR A 95 -8.95 7.63 4.51
C TYR A 95 -9.37 7.00 3.19
N LEU A 96 -8.42 6.82 2.28
CA LEU A 96 -8.64 6.16 0.99
C LEU A 96 -8.04 4.76 1.03
N GLY A 97 -8.91 3.73 0.94
CA GLY A 97 -8.47 2.34 0.83
C GLY A 97 -7.99 2.01 -0.59
N ALA A 98 -6.89 1.28 -0.72
CA ALA A 98 -6.32 0.92 -2.02
C ALA A 98 -7.25 0.05 -2.89
N THR A 99 -8.17 -0.70 -2.26
CA THR A 99 -9.14 -1.56 -2.96
C THR A 99 -10.47 -0.87 -3.26
N GLN A 100 -10.62 0.41 -2.89
CA GLN A 100 -11.86 1.14 -3.14
C GLN A 100 -12.07 1.30 -4.65
N THR A 101 -13.25 0.98 -5.14
CA THR A 101 -13.59 1.15 -6.56
C THR A 101 -14.04 2.58 -6.85
N CYS A 102 -13.94 2.96 -8.12
CA CYS A 102 -14.60 4.17 -8.62
C CYS A 102 -16.12 4.08 -8.40
N GLU A 103 -16.78 5.21 -8.17
CA GLU A 103 -18.23 5.26 -7.87
C GLU A 103 -19.09 4.74 -9.03
N ASP A 104 -18.63 4.94 -10.27
CA ASP A 104 -19.29 4.54 -11.51
C ASP A 104 -18.76 3.21 -12.09
N ASP A 105 -17.90 2.49 -11.35
CA ASP A 105 -17.39 1.20 -11.80
C ASP A 105 -18.56 0.20 -12.01
N PRO A 106 -18.62 -0.51 -13.16
CA PRO A 106 -19.70 -1.46 -13.42
C PRO A 106 -19.63 -2.68 -12.49
N LEU A 107 -18.53 -2.86 -11.75
CA LEU A 107 -18.22 -4.01 -10.91
C LEU A 107 -18.48 -5.29 -11.71
N ASN A 108 -19.06 -6.30 -11.07
CA ASN A 108 -19.41 -7.56 -11.73
C ASN A 108 -20.82 -7.55 -12.36
N LYS A 109 -21.38 -6.39 -12.74
CA LYS A 109 -22.67 -6.36 -13.49
C LYS A 109 -22.58 -7.15 -14.80
N ARG A 110 -21.44 -7.06 -15.49
CA ARG A 110 -21.03 -8.02 -16.53
C ARG A 110 -19.76 -8.68 -16.02
N HIS A 111 -19.85 -9.96 -15.70
CA HIS A 111 -18.76 -10.67 -15.05
C HIS A 111 -17.83 -11.35 -16.10
N PRO A 112 -16.49 -11.20 -15.98
CA PRO A 112 -15.78 -10.45 -14.94
C PRO A 112 -15.76 -8.93 -15.21
N GLY A 113 -15.86 -8.13 -14.15
CA GLY A 113 -15.70 -6.68 -14.22
C GLY A 113 -14.27 -6.26 -14.60
N GLU A 114 -14.12 -5.06 -15.16
CA GLU A 114 -12.83 -4.54 -15.64
C GLU A 114 -11.97 -3.89 -14.55
N PHE A 115 -12.60 -3.22 -13.58
CA PHE A 115 -11.93 -2.55 -12.45
C PHE A 115 -10.80 -1.59 -12.88
N ASN A 116 -11.05 -0.76 -13.89
CA ASN A 116 -10.03 0.06 -14.57
C ASN A 116 -9.38 1.14 -13.68
N TYR A 117 -10.09 1.62 -12.65
CA TYR A 117 -9.60 2.67 -11.78
C TYR A 117 -10.16 2.56 -10.35
N GLY A 118 -9.36 2.93 -9.36
CA GLY A 118 -9.69 2.74 -7.95
C GLY A 118 -8.66 3.36 -7.00
N GLY A 119 -8.75 3.07 -5.71
CA GLY A 119 -7.96 3.71 -4.67
C GLY A 119 -6.46 3.52 -4.85
N GLY A 120 -6.01 2.34 -5.27
CA GLY A 120 -4.60 2.06 -5.56
C GLY A 120 -4.07 2.93 -6.71
N HIS A 121 -4.89 3.17 -7.73
CA HIS A 121 -4.55 4.03 -8.86
C HIS A 121 -4.47 5.51 -8.44
N VAL A 122 -5.37 5.98 -7.57
CA VAL A 122 -5.28 7.33 -6.99
C VAL A 122 -4.00 7.50 -6.17
N ILE A 123 -3.65 6.50 -5.35
CA ILE A 123 -2.41 6.52 -4.55
C ILE A 123 -1.19 6.57 -5.47
N GLN A 124 -1.17 5.74 -6.52
CA GLN A 124 -0.11 5.75 -7.53
C GLN A 124 0.00 7.13 -8.21
N ASP A 125 -1.12 7.71 -8.63
CA ASP A 125 -1.16 9.00 -9.32
C ASP A 125 -0.67 10.14 -8.41
N LEU A 126 -1.02 10.13 -7.12
CA LEU A 126 -0.49 11.06 -6.13
C LEU A 126 1.03 10.95 -6.01
N VAL A 127 1.57 9.75 -5.86
CA VAL A 127 3.02 9.50 -5.74
C VAL A 127 3.74 9.89 -7.04
N ALA A 128 3.13 9.67 -8.20
CA ALA A 128 3.64 10.10 -9.50
C ALA A 128 3.55 11.62 -9.73
N GLY A 129 3.01 12.39 -8.77
CA GLY A 129 2.86 13.84 -8.88
C GLY A 129 1.78 14.29 -9.87
N LYS A 130 0.87 13.39 -10.25
CA LYS A 130 -0.26 13.73 -11.13
C LYS A 130 -1.30 14.54 -10.38
N LYS A 131 -2.14 15.22 -11.17
CA LYS A 131 -3.27 15.99 -10.69
C LYS A 131 -4.43 15.05 -10.33
N ILE A 132 -4.99 15.26 -9.14
CA ILE A 132 -6.16 14.57 -8.60
C ILE A 132 -7.28 15.57 -8.42
N HIS A 133 -8.45 15.23 -8.96
CA HIS A 133 -9.69 15.94 -8.72
C HIS A 133 -10.29 15.52 -7.39
N ILE A 134 -10.40 16.46 -6.46
CA ILE A 134 -11.03 16.27 -5.16
C ILE A 134 -12.38 16.95 -5.19
N ARG A 135 -13.43 16.21 -4.84
CA ARG A 135 -14.75 16.76 -4.49
C ARG A 135 -15.11 16.34 -3.09
N ALA A 136 -15.77 17.21 -2.33
CA ALA A 136 -16.30 16.85 -1.03
C ALA A 136 -17.62 17.57 -0.74
N GLN A 137 -18.41 16.96 0.14
CA GLN A 137 -19.71 17.44 0.57
C GLN A 137 -19.77 17.57 2.11
N SER A 138 -20.63 18.47 2.58
CA SER A 138 -20.92 18.71 3.99
C SER A 138 -22.38 19.13 4.16
N TYR A 139 -22.94 18.87 5.34
CA TYR A 139 -24.23 19.43 5.76
C TYR A 139 -24.14 20.93 6.09
N GLY A 140 -22.93 21.44 6.33
CA GLY A 140 -22.66 22.82 6.73
C GLY A 140 -23.08 23.11 8.17
N THR A 141 -22.33 23.98 8.84
CA THR A 141 -22.63 24.50 10.19
C THR A 141 -22.25 25.98 10.26
N ASP A 142 -22.59 26.67 11.35
CA ASP A 142 -22.16 28.06 11.54
C ASP A 142 -20.63 28.20 11.56
N CYS A 143 -19.91 27.21 12.12
CA CYS A 143 -18.44 27.18 12.12
C CYS A 143 -17.83 26.69 10.80
N TYR A 144 -18.59 25.92 10.00
CA TYR A 144 -18.16 25.35 8.73
C TYR A 144 -19.26 25.55 7.67
N PRO A 145 -19.47 26.78 7.18
CA PRO A 145 -20.65 27.10 6.39
C PRO A 145 -20.59 26.54 4.97
N ASN A 146 -19.41 26.14 4.50
CA ASN A 146 -19.26 25.59 3.16
C ASN A 146 -19.81 24.16 3.07
N ARG A 147 -20.65 23.90 2.06
CA ARG A 147 -21.35 22.61 1.86
C ARG A 147 -20.77 21.76 0.73
N LYS A 148 -19.99 22.35 -0.17
CA LYS A 148 -19.41 21.64 -1.31
C LYS A 148 -18.08 22.28 -1.70
N ILE A 149 -17.07 21.46 -1.92
CA ILE A 149 -15.80 21.89 -2.47
C ILE A 149 -15.42 21.04 -3.67
N GLU A 150 -14.65 21.65 -4.55
CA GLU A 150 -14.08 21.00 -5.71
C GLU A 150 -12.72 21.65 -6.01
N LYS A 151 -11.67 20.85 -6.16
CA LYS A 151 -10.35 21.35 -6.55
C LYS A 151 -9.52 20.28 -7.24
N ILE A 152 -8.50 20.73 -7.94
CA ILE A 152 -7.48 19.87 -8.53
C ILE A 152 -6.18 20.10 -7.77
N VAL A 153 -5.58 19.04 -7.25
CA VAL A 153 -4.35 19.10 -6.44
C VAL A 153 -3.35 18.03 -6.88
N THR A 154 -2.08 18.27 -6.58
CA THR A 154 -1.04 17.24 -6.55
C THR A 154 -0.74 16.87 -5.10
N LEU A 155 0.07 15.82 -4.90
CA LEU A 155 0.53 15.45 -3.56
C LEU A 155 1.25 16.60 -2.82
N LYS A 156 1.94 17.50 -3.55
CA LYS A 156 2.65 18.64 -2.96
C LYS A 156 1.72 19.72 -2.40
N ASP A 157 0.48 19.77 -2.87
CA ASP A 157 -0.52 20.75 -2.44
C ASP A 157 -1.30 20.28 -1.21
N LEU A 158 -1.14 19.01 -0.81
CA LEU A 158 -1.81 18.42 0.35
C LEU A 158 -1.01 18.71 1.63
N PRO A 159 -1.64 19.26 2.68
CA PRO A 159 -0.94 19.50 3.94
C PRO A 159 -0.34 18.25 4.58
N ASN A 160 -1.00 17.09 4.42
CA ASN A 160 -0.51 15.83 4.95
C ASN A 160 -1.06 14.63 4.15
N ALA A 161 -0.22 13.62 3.99
CA ALA A 161 -0.57 12.33 3.44
C ALA A 161 0.27 11.23 4.11
N ILE A 162 -0.39 10.26 4.73
CA ILE A 162 0.27 9.16 5.46
C ILE A 162 -0.16 7.85 4.82
N LEU A 163 0.78 7.16 4.17
CA LEU A 163 0.55 5.80 3.69
C LEU A 163 0.48 4.85 4.89
N CYS A 164 -0.60 4.11 4.99
CA CYS A 164 -0.86 3.19 6.09
C CYS A 164 -0.95 1.76 5.58
N ASN A 165 -0.35 0.84 6.33
CA ASN A 165 -0.38 -0.57 6.01
C ASN A 165 -0.35 -1.46 7.27
N PRO A 166 -1.44 -1.47 8.08
CA PRO A 166 -1.42 -1.98 9.45
C PRO A 166 -1.33 -3.51 9.60
N ARG A 167 -1.50 -4.30 8.54
CA ARG A 167 -1.56 -5.78 8.61
C ARG A 167 -0.60 -6.46 7.62
N ASN A 168 0.68 -6.07 7.55
CA ASN A 168 1.59 -6.58 6.51
C ASN A 168 2.84 -7.28 7.01
N ALA A 169 2.93 -7.48 8.32
CA ALA A 169 3.94 -8.35 8.90
C ALA A 169 3.42 -9.80 8.85
N TYR A 170 3.57 -10.44 7.69
CA TYR A 170 3.36 -11.88 7.53
C TYR A 170 4.64 -12.54 7.05
N GLN A 171 5.06 -13.62 7.70
CA GLN A 171 6.20 -14.41 7.25
C GLN A 171 5.83 -15.25 6.02
N ASN A 172 4.60 -15.78 5.98
CA ASN A 172 4.03 -16.54 4.86
C ASN A 172 2.55 -16.18 4.69
N TYR A 173 2.05 -16.24 3.45
CA TYR A 173 0.63 -16.04 3.14
C TYR A 173 -0.02 -17.33 2.63
N ASN A 174 -1.35 -17.39 2.67
CA ASN A 174 -2.08 -18.54 2.15
C ASN A 174 -1.96 -18.62 0.62
N CYS A 175 -1.78 -19.85 0.11
CA CYS A 175 -1.84 -20.17 -1.31
C CYS A 175 -3.25 -20.64 -1.67
N ALA A 176 -3.87 -20.00 -2.67
CA ALA A 176 -5.20 -20.33 -3.14
C ALA A 176 -5.13 -21.24 -4.37
N ILE A 177 -5.81 -22.39 -4.31
CA ILE A 177 -5.98 -23.33 -5.41
C ILE A 177 -7.47 -23.66 -5.59
N ASN A 178 -7.83 -24.23 -6.73
CA ASN A 178 -9.20 -24.60 -7.03
C ASN A 178 -9.32 -26.08 -7.45
N ARG A 179 -9.93 -26.90 -6.59
CA ARG A 179 -10.12 -28.34 -6.81
C ARG A 179 -11.44 -28.70 -7.49
N SER A 180 -12.30 -27.73 -7.81
CA SER A 180 -13.54 -28.01 -8.55
C SER A 180 -13.29 -28.09 -10.05
N ASP A 181 -14.28 -28.63 -10.76
CA ASP A 181 -14.37 -28.73 -12.23
C ASP A 181 -14.67 -27.39 -12.93
N LYS A 182 -15.00 -26.33 -12.17
CA LYS A 182 -15.31 -24.99 -12.69
C LYS A 182 -14.25 -23.96 -12.33
N ILE A 183 -14.05 -22.99 -13.22
CA ILE A 183 -13.22 -21.81 -12.96
C ILE A 183 -13.85 -20.96 -11.84
N LYS A 184 -13.01 -20.49 -10.91
CA LYS A 184 -13.39 -19.55 -9.86
C LYS A 184 -12.73 -18.20 -10.10
N TYR A 185 -13.52 -17.14 -10.03
CA TYR A 185 -13.05 -15.77 -10.14
C TYR A 185 -13.00 -15.19 -8.73
N THR A 186 -11.80 -14.80 -8.30
CA THR A 186 -11.55 -14.34 -6.93
C THR A 186 -10.92 -12.95 -6.95
N TYR A 187 -10.91 -12.27 -5.80
CA TYR A 187 -10.20 -11.00 -5.65
C TYR A 187 -8.67 -11.13 -5.86
N MET A 188 -8.13 -12.35 -5.76
CA MET A 188 -6.71 -12.66 -6.02
C MET A 188 -6.46 -13.03 -7.50
N GLY A 189 -7.47 -12.91 -8.37
CA GLY A 189 -7.42 -13.37 -9.76
C GLY A 189 -8.15 -14.68 -9.99
N THR A 190 -8.03 -15.19 -11.22
CA THR A 190 -8.74 -16.40 -11.67
C THR A 190 -8.03 -17.67 -11.20
N LEU A 191 -8.79 -18.61 -10.63
CA LEU A 191 -8.35 -19.96 -10.29
C LEU A 191 -9.02 -20.97 -11.25
N LYS A 192 -8.22 -21.59 -12.10
CA LYS A 192 -8.60 -22.62 -13.07
C LYS A 192 -9.10 -23.87 -12.36
N SER A 193 -9.93 -24.67 -13.04
CA SER A 193 -10.40 -25.95 -12.51
C SER A 193 -9.25 -26.93 -12.30
N ASP A 194 -9.50 -27.97 -11.50
CA ASP A 194 -8.60 -29.13 -11.33
C ASP A 194 -7.16 -28.77 -10.97
N VAL A 195 -6.98 -27.75 -10.13
CA VAL A 195 -5.67 -27.25 -9.66
C VAL A 195 -4.79 -26.75 -10.82
N GLY A 196 -5.40 -26.22 -11.89
CA GLY A 196 -4.67 -25.72 -13.05
C GLY A 196 -3.79 -24.47 -12.81
N ASN A 197 -3.93 -23.80 -11.67
CA ASN A 197 -2.99 -22.79 -11.17
C ASN A 197 -3.12 -22.60 -9.65
N ALA A 198 -2.16 -21.86 -9.10
CA ALA A 198 -2.12 -21.42 -7.71
C ALA A 198 -1.86 -19.90 -7.66
N ASN A 199 -2.62 -19.17 -6.85
CA ASN A 199 -2.39 -17.76 -6.58
C ASN A 199 -1.87 -17.61 -5.15
N TYR A 200 -0.71 -16.97 -5.01
CA TYR A 200 -0.06 -16.73 -3.72
C TYR A 200 0.59 -15.34 -3.73
N SER A 201 0.87 -14.81 -2.55
CA SER A 201 1.60 -13.56 -2.36
C SER A 201 2.69 -13.80 -1.32
N THR A 202 3.92 -13.41 -1.62
CA THR A 202 5.04 -13.57 -0.68
C THR A 202 6.13 -12.51 -0.92
N SER A 203 7.11 -12.45 -0.04
CA SER A 203 8.24 -11.52 -0.04
C SER A 203 9.36 -11.88 -1.04
N GLY A 204 9.01 -12.54 -2.15
CA GLY A 204 9.97 -12.98 -3.18
C GLY A 204 11.00 -13.97 -2.62
N GLU A 205 12.28 -13.63 -2.75
CA GLU A 205 13.45 -14.44 -2.33
C GLU A 205 13.54 -14.71 -0.81
N LEU A 206 12.69 -14.10 0.02
CA LEU A 206 12.63 -14.38 1.47
C LEU A 206 11.68 -15.54 1.82
N SER A 207 10.94 -16.08 0.86
CA SER A 207 9.89 -17.09 1.07
C SER A 207 10.36 -18.53 0.95
#